data_AF-A0A9X5XJW0-F1
#
_entry.id   AF-A0A9X5XJW0-F1
#
_cell.length_a   1.000
_cell.length_b   1.000
_cell.length_c   1.000
_cell.angle_alpha   90.00
_cell.angle_beta   90.00
_cell.angle_gamma   90.00
#
_symmetry.space_group_name_H-M   'P 1'
#
loop_
_entity.id
_entity.type
_entity.pdbx_description
1 polymer ?
#
loop_
_entity_poly.entity_id
_entity_poly.type
_entity_poly.pdbx_seq_one_letter_code
_entity_poly.pdbx_strand_id
1 'polypeptide(L)' 'MLDTAGLTSSAQGKRVHWSGGQLSVTDGPFTESKEVVGGYALMQCKDMAEALEWTKRFLKVHEEHWTVTCEVREIAEG' A
#
# COMPACT_ATOMS: atom_id res chain seq x y z
N MET A 1 -14.54 7.11 -0.23
CA MET A 1 -13.66 6.13 -0.90
C MET A 1 -13.30 6.67 -2.27
N LEU A 2 -12.03 6.78 -2.61
CA LEU A 2 -11.58 7.22 -3.94
C LEU A 2 -11.21 6.03 -4.82
N ASP A 3 -10.43 5.08 -4.28
CA ASP A 3 -10.03 3.86 -5.01
C ASP A 3 -9.57 2.76 -4.04
N THR A 4 -9.63 1.49 -4.48
CA THR A 4 -9.00 0.35 -3.79
C THR A 4 -8.78 -0.81 -4.74
N ALA A 5 -7.63 -1.47 -4.60
CA ALA A 5 -7.32 -2.66 -5.37
C ALA A 5 -6.32 -3.57 -4.65
N GLY A 6 -6.40 -4.87 -4.96
CA GLY A 6 -5.32 -5.81 -4.71
C GLY A 6 -4.20 -5.65 -5.74
N LEU A 7 -2.96 -5.88 -5.32
CA LEU A 7 -1.79 -5.89 -6.18
C LEU A 7 -1.44 -7.33 -6.58
N THR A 8 -0.84 -7.49 -7.75
CA THR A 8 -0.24 -8.78 -8.14
C THR A 8 0.95 -9.11 -7.26
N SER A 9 1.39 -10.38 -7.29
CA SER A 9 2.57 -10.82 -6.54
C SER A 9 3.76 -9.89 -6.78
N SER A 10 4.45 -9.49 -5.70
CA SER A 10 5.62 -8.62 -5.78
C SER A 10 6.77 -9.21 -6.60
N ALA A 11 6.80 -10.53 -6.79
CA ALA A 11 7.72 -11.22 -7.70
C ALA A 11 7.49 -10.87 -9.18
N GLN A 12 6.30 -10.37 -9.54
CA GLN A 12 5.98 -9.87 -10.88
C GLN A 12 6.23 -8.36 -11.02
N GLY A 13 6.57 -7.68 -9.92
CA GLY A 13 6.85 -6.25 -9.90
C GLY A 13 8.17 -5.90 -10.61
N LYS A 14 8.30 -4.63 -10.98
CA LYS A 14 9.55 -4.01 -11.44
C LYS A 14 9.91 -2.88 -10.51
N ARG A 15 11.20 -2.75 -10.19
CA ARG A 15 11.75 -1.61 -9.47
C ARG A 15 12.47 -0.70 -10.44
N VAL A 16 12.05 0.57 -10.45
CA VAL A 16 12.71 1.62 -11.21
C VAL A 16 13.48 2.49 -10.22
N HIS A 17 14.79 2.58 -10.40
CA HIS A 17 15.68 3.35 -9.53
C HIS A 17 16.27 4.51 -10.30
N TRP A 18 16.17 5.70 -9.73
CA TRP A 18 16.83 6.89 -10.23
C TRP A 18 18.04 7.21 -9.34
N SER A 19 19.19 7.43 -9.96
CA SER A 19 20.41 7.87 -9.28
C SER A 19 21.24 8.75 -10.21
N GLY A 20 21.57 9.96 -9.76
CA GLY A 20 22.49 10.84 -10.48
C GLY A 20 22.09 11.16 -11.93
N GLY A 21 20.79 11.26 -12.22
CA GLY A 21 20.30 11.52 -13.58
C GLY A 21 20.13 10.27 -14.45
N GLN A 22 20.41 9.07 -13.92
CA GLN A 22 20.24 7.81 -14.63
C GLN A 22 19.09 6.98 -14.05
N LEU A 23 18.41 6.24 -14.93
CA LEU A 23 17.35 5.31 -14.57
C LEU A 23 17.82 3.87 -14.80
N SER A 24 17.56 3.00 -13.84
CA SER A 24 17.76 1.55 -13.97
C SER A 24 16.49 0.80 -13.59
N VAL A 25 16.20 -0.29 -14.31
CA VAL A 25 15.07 -1.17 -14.02
C VAL A 25 15.60 -2.52 -13.57
N THR A 26 15.05 -3.03 -12.46
CA THR A 26 15.36 -4.36 -11.93
C THR A 26 14.07 -5.09 -11.60
N ASP A 27 14.10 -6.41 -11.63
CA ASP A 27 12.96 -7.21 -11.19
C ASP A 27 12.75 -7.07 -9.67
N GLY A 28 11.48 -7.14 -9.26
CA GLY A 28 11.08 -7.15 -7.87
C GLY A 28 11.32 -8.50 -7.18
N PRO A 29 11.00 -8.61 -5.88
CA PRO A 29 10.54 -7.53 -5.00
C PRO A 29 11.69 -6.61 -4.56
N PHE A 30 11.40 -5.66 -3.66
CA PHE A 30 12.44 -5.03 -2.88
C PHE A 30 13.18 -6.09 -2.04
N THR A 31 14.51 -5.98 -1.98
CA THR A 31 15.41 -7.05 -1.52
C THR A 31 15.27 -7.39 -0.03
N GLU A 32 14.57 -6.59 0.79
CA GLU A 32 14.51 -6.74 2.25
C GLU A 32 13.13 -6.45 2.87
N SER A 33 12.03 -6.88 2.24
CA SER A 33 10.70 -6.63 2.80
C SER A 33 10.25 -7.80 3.71
N LYS A 34 10.27 -7.59 5.04
CA LYS A 34 9.66 -8.53 6.01
C LYS A 34 8.14 -8.64 5.84
N GLU A 35 7.53 -7.61 5.25
CA GLU A 35 6.11 -7.50 4.97
C GLU A 35 5.94 -7.06 3.51
N VAL A 36 4.98 -7.64 2.79
CA VAL A 36 4.70 -7.30 1.39
C VAL A 36 3.37 -6.57 1.31
N VAL A 37 3.36 -5.43 0.62
CA VAL A 37 2.12 -4.69 0.33
C VAL A 37 1.33 -5.43 -0.75
N GLY A 38 0.21 -6.04 -0.35
CA GLY A 38 -0.68 -6.80 -1.24
C GLY A 38 -1.84 -5.99 -1.83
N GLY A 39 -1.99 -4.72 -1.47
CA GLY A 39 -3.11 -3.88 -1.89
C GLY A 39 -2.97 -2.45 -1.40
N TYR A 40 -3.83 -1.57 -1.90
CA TYR A 40 -3.92 -0.18 -1.45
C TYR A 40 -5.38 0.28 -1.36
N ALA A 41 -5.60 1.34 -0.59
CA ALA A 41 -6.85 2.07 -0.56
C ALA A 41 -6.54 3.58 -0.54
N LEU A 42 -7.22 4.33 -1.40
CA LEU A 42 -7.19 5.78 -1.43
C LEU A 42 -8.54 6.31 -0.95
N MET A 43 -8.50 7.20 0.03
CA MET A 43 -9.69 7.72 0.68
C MET A 43 -9.54 9.22 0.89
N GLN A 44 -10.62 9.95 0.64
CA GLN A 44 -10.77 11.32 1.12
C GLN A 44 -11.49 11.25 2.46
N CYS A 45 -10.83 11.76 3.49
CA CYS A 45 -11.33 11.81 4.87
C CYS A 45 -11.13 13.23 5.39
N LYS A 46 -11.99 13.65 6.32
CA LYS A 46 -11.90 14.94 6.98
C LYS A 46 -10.64 15.06 7.84
N ASP A 47 -10.26 13.96 8.50
CA ASP A 47 -9.12 13.88 9.39
C ASP A 47 -8.63 12.42 9.54
N MET A 48 -7.52 12.25 10.28
CA MET A 48 -6.94 10.92 10.57
C MET A 48 -7.88 10.03 11.39
N ALA A 49 -8.77 10.61 12.22
CA ALA A 49 -9.70 9.80 13.01
C ALA A 49 -10.74 9.12 12.11
N GLU A 50 -11.29 9.86 11.14
CA GLU A 50 -12.17 9.28 10.12
C GLU A 50 -11.44 8.25 9.25
N ALA A 51 -10.20 8.53 8.82
CA ALA A 51 -9.40 7.57 8.05
C ALA A 51 -9.22 6.24 8.80
N LEU A 52 -8.88 6.31 10.09
CA LEU A 52 -8.74 5.12 10.95
C LEU A 52 -10.06 4.38 11.15
N GLU A 53 -11.20 5.08 11.23
CA GLU A 53 -12.51 4.43 11.32
C GLU A 53 -12.79 3.59 10.07
N TRP A 54 -12.55 4.14 8.88
CA TRP A 54 -12.71 3.43 7.62
C TRP A 54 -11.74 2.25 7.51
N THR A 55 -10.46 2.42 7.87
CA THR A 55 -9.48 1.32 7.87
C THR A 55 -9.89 0.19 8.82
N LYS A 56 -10.40 0.49 10.01
CA LYS A 56 -10.90 -0.55 10.94
C LYS A 56 -12.09 -1.30 10.38
N ARG A 57 -13.01 -0.61 9.71
CA ARG A 57 -14.15 -1.25 9.02
C ARG A 57 -13.66 -2.16 7.90
N PHE A 58 -12.69 -1.70 7.10
CA PHE A 58 -12.05 -2.49 6.05
C PHE A 58 -11.40 -3.76 6.61
N LEU A 59 -10.55 -3.66 7.63
CA LEU A 59 -9.87 -4.83 8.20
C LEU A 59 -10.84 -5.86 8.80
N LYS A 60 -11.97 -5.41 9.37
CA LYS A 60 -12.99 -6.31 9.92
C LYS A 60 -13.68 -7.19 8.87
N VAL A 61 -13.69 -6.81 7.59
CA VAL A 61 -14.33 -7.63 6.54
C VAL A 61 -13.52 -8.89 6.20
N HIS A 62 -12.25 -8.94 6.60
CA HIS A 62 -11.36 -10.06 6.29
C HIS A 62 -11.49 -11.24 7.28
N GLU A 63 -12.26 -11.07 8.38
CA GLU A 63 -12.59 -12.07 9.42
C GLU A 63 -11.42 -13.01 9.81
N GLU A 64 -11.66 -14.18 10.42
CA GLU A 64 -10.61 -15.04 11.00
C GLU A 64 -9.63 -15.65 9.99
N HIS A 65 -9.84 -15.43 8.69
CA HIS A 65 -9.10 -16.13 7.66
C HIS A 65 -7.73 -15.52 7.37
N TRP A 66 -7.56 -14.20 7.54
CA TRP A 66 -6.37 -13.47 7.08
C TRP A 66 -5.84 -12.56 8.18
N THR A 67 -4.53 -12.66 8.48
CA THR A 67 -3.83 -11.65 9.29
C THR A 67 -3.37 -10.52 8.36
N VAL A 68 -4.02 -9.35 8.44
CA VAL A 68 -3.75 -8.20 7.57
C VAL A 68 -3.42 -6.97 8.39
N THR A 69 -2.37 -6.24 7.99
CA THR A 69 -1.98 -4.95 8.55
C THR A 69 -2.14 -3.86 7.49
N CYS A 70 -2.69 -2.71 7.86
CA CYS A 70 -2.70 -1.52 7.02
C CYS A 70 -1.90 -0.39 7.67
N GLU A 71 -0.95 0.19 6.93
CA GLU A 71 -0.35 1.48 7.27
C GLU A 71 -1.24 2.61 6.74
N VAL A 72 -1.72 3.49 7.62
CA VAL A 72 -2.57 4.63 7.24
C VAL A 72 -1.72 5.89 7.23
N ARG A 73 -1.70 6.57 6.09
CA ARG A 73 -0.89 7.78 5.87
C ARG A 73 -1.68 8.83 5.13
N GLU A 74 -1.48 10.07 5.55
CA GLU A 74 -1.91 11.24 4.79
C GLU A 74 -1.03 11.39 3.54
N ILE A 75 -1.65 11.76 2.43
CA ILE A 75 -0.94 12.13 1.21
C ILE A 75 -0.55 13.60 1.36
N ALA A 76 0.74 13.89 1.38
CA ALA A 76 1.22 15.27 1.35
C ALA A 76 0.88 15.87 -0.03
N GLU A 77 0.11 16.95 -0.04
CA GLU A 77 -0.09 17.77 -1.24
C GLU A 77 1.19 18.61 -1.48
N GLY A 78 1.60 18.71 -2.74
CA GLY A 78 2.80 19.44 -3.17
C GLY A 78 2.55 20.90 -3.49
#